data_AF-A0A7K3B8Q9-F1
#
_entry.id   AF-A0A7K3B8Q9-F1
#
_cell.length_a   1.000
_cell.length_b   1.000
_cell.length_c   1.000
_cell.angle_alpha   90.00
_cell.angle_beta   90.00
_cell.angle_gamma   90.00
#
_symmetry.space_group_name_H-M   'P 1'
#
loop_
_entity.id
_entity.type
_entity.pdbx_description
1 polymer ?
#
loop_
_entity_poly.entity_id
_entity_poly.type
_entity_poly.pdbx_seq_one_letter_code
_entity_poly.pdbx_strand_id
1 'polypeptide(L)'
;MTGPAEHPFSAAIKPLADAMGAELVPPGEARGDDVVLSWQGAEVVAVRLPHLADSLDHILADLERRHGKALSELERKEKQTVVRILEERGAFSVRHGVETVASALGVSRFTVYNYLNRENAAKDGG
;
A
#
# COMPACT_ATOMS: atom_id res chain seq x y z
N MET A 1 2.24 26.60 -21.41
CA MET A 1 1.21 25.63 -20.99
C MET A 1 1.94 24.38 -20.59
N THR A 2 2.24 24.26 -19.31
CA THR A 2 3.00 23.13 -18.76
C THR A 2 2.03 21.97 -18.58
N GLY A 3 2.35 20.79 -19.14
CA GLY A 3 1.46 19.63 -19.07
C GLY A 3 1.28 19.13 -17.62
N PRO A 4 0.20 18.38 -17.34
CA PRO A 4 -0.12 17.85 -16.00
C PRO A 4 1.01 17.01 -15.35
N ALA A 5 1.97 16.53 -16.14
CA ALA A 5 3.15 15.77 -15.69
C ALA A 5 4.26 16.62 -15.03
N GLU A 6 4.22 17.96 -15.11
CA GLU A 6 5.30 18.84 -14.62
C GLU A 6 4.88 19.81 -13.49
N HIS A 7 3.63 19.75 -13.02
CA HIS A 7 3.17 20.67 -11.97
C HIS A 7 3.78 20.30 -10.59
N PRO A 8 4.31 21.26 -9.80
CA PRO A 8 4.97 20.97 -8.51
C PRO A 8 4.06 20.26 -7.51
N PHE A 9 2.76 20.54 -7.53
CA PHE A 9 1.78 19.82 -6.72
C PHE A 9 1.68 18.33 -7.08
N SER A 10 1.66 17.98 -8.38
CA SER A 10 1.67 16.58 -8.83
C SER A 10 2.92 15.84 -8.35
N ALA A 11 4.09 16.50 -8.42
CA ALA A 11 5.34 15.94 -7.90
C ALA A 11 5.30 15.74 -6.38
N ALA A 12 4.71 16.68 -5.64
CA ALA A 12 4.60 16.60 -4.18
C ALA A 12 3.70 15.44 -3.70
N ILE A 13 2.62 15.14 -4.43
CA ILE A 13 1.71 14.04 -4.06
C ILE A 13 2.15 12.69 -4.61
N LYS A 14 3.10 12.64 -5.55
CA LYS A 14 3.56 11.39 -6.18
C LYS A 14 3.99 10.33 -5.16
N PRO A 15 4.77 10.62 -4.09
CA PRO A 15 5.12 9.61 -3.10
C PRO A 15 3.89 8.99 -2.40
N LEU A 16 2.84 9.78 -2.17
CA LEU A 16 1.59 9.29 -1.59
C LEU A 16 0.82 8.42 -2.59
N ALA A 17 0.71 8.86 -3.85
CA ALA A 17 0.07 8.08 -4.90
C ALA A 17 0.78 6.73 -5.09
N ASP A 18 2.11 6.73 -5.19
CA ASP A 18 2.93 5.51 -5.31
C ASP A 18 2.75 4.58 -4.10
N ALA A 19 2.65 5.13 -2.88
CA ALA A 19 2.44 4.35 -1.66
C ALA A 19 1.03 3.74 -1.57
N MET A 20 0.05 4.42 -2.15
CA MET A 20 -1.33 3.94 -2.23
C MET A 20 -1.58 3.00 -3.42
N GLY A 21 -0.62 2.87 -4.35
CA GLY A 21 -0.84 2.18 -5.63
C GLY A 21 -1.75 2.96 -6.59
N ALA A 22 -1.88 4.27 -6.38
CA ALA A 22 -2.74 5.13 -7.17
C ALA A 22 -1.99 5.68 -8.39
N GLU A 23 -2.72 5.84 -9.49
CA GLU A 23 -2.20 6.41 -10.73
C GLU A 23 -2.54 7.90 -10.79
N LEU A 24 -1.53 8.74 -11.10
CA LEU A 24 -1.74 10.15 -11.38
C LEU A 24 -2.12 10.32 -12.86
N VAL A 25 -3.31 10.85 -13.13
CA VAL A 25 -3.85 11.05 -14.47
C VAL A 25 -4.14 12.53 -14.74
N PRO A 26 -4.06 12.98 -16.01
CA PRO A 26 -4.51 14.31 -16.39
C PRO A 26 -5.96 14.58 -15.96
N PRO A 27 -6.31 15.80 -15.49
CA PRO A 27 -7.69 16.13 -15.11
C PRO A 27 -8.72 15.86 -16.23
N GLY A 28 -8.35 16.15 -17.48
CA GLY A 28 -9.20 15.90 -18.65
C GLY A 28 -9.44 14.43 -18.99
N GLU A 29 -8.69 13.52 -18.36
CA GLU A 29 -8.82 12.06 -18.52
C GLU A 29 -9.41 11.38 -17.28
N ALA A 30 -9.85 12.17 -16.29
CA ALA A 30 -10.46 11.66 -15.08
C ALA A 30 -11.74 10.88 -15.38
N ARG A 31 -11.89 9.73 -14.71
CA ARG A 31 -13.08 8.87 -14.72
C ARG A 31 -13.89 9.09 -13.44
N GLY A 32 -15.12 8.55 -13.41
CA GLY A 32 -16.07 8.82 -12.33
C GLY A 32 -15.59 8.51 -10.91
N ASP A 33 -14.72 7.51 -10.76
CA ASP A 33 -14.17 7.11 -9.45
C ASP A 33 -12.81 7.78 -9.15
N ASP A 34 -12.26 8.55 -10.10
CA ASP A 34 -10.98 9.26 -9.92
C ASP A 34 -11.20 10.51 -9.07
N VAL A 35 -10.25 10.79 -8.17
CA VAL A 35 -10.30 11.98 -7.29
C VAL A 35 -9.56 13.14 -7.96
N VAL A 36 -10.29 14.15 -8.43
CA VAL A 36 -9.68 15.37 -9.01
C VAL A 36 -9.13 16.26 -7.90
N LEU A 37 -7.84 16.58 -7.97
CA LEU A 37 -7.17 17.46 -7.02
C LEU A 37 -6.89 18.83 -7.66
N SER A 38 -7.31 19.88 -6.94
CA SER A 38 -7.17 21.26 -7.38
C SER A 38 -6.14 22.02 -6.53
N TRP A 39 -5.37 22.88 -7.19
CA TRP A 39 -4.41 23.78 -6.55
C TRP A 39 -4.69 25.21 -7.00
N GLN A 40 -4.83 26.13 -6.04
CA GLN A 40 -5.15 27.54 -6.32
C GLN A 40 -6.40 27.72 -7.23
N GLY A 41 -7.39 26.84 -7.08
CA GLY A 41 -8.65 26.90 -7.83
C GLY A 41 -8.58 26.31 -9.25
N ALA A 42 -7.43 25.80 -9.69
CA ALA A 42 -7.29 25.10 -10.96
C ALA A 42 -7.16 23.59 -10.73
N GLU A 43 -7.81 22.78 -11.58
CA GLU A 43 -7.62 21.33 -11.59
C GLU A 43 -6.23 21.00 -12.13
N VAL A 44 -5.45 20.25 -11.35
CA VAL A 44 -4.04 19.97 -11.67
C VAL A 44 -3.82 18.52 -12.06
N VAL A 45 -4.39 17.60 -11.30
CA VAL A 45 -4.18 16.15 -11.46
C VAL A 45 -5.38 15.41 -10.90
N ALA A 46 -5.74 14.30 -11.51
CA ALA A 46 -6.68 13.35 -10.94
C ALA A 46 -5.92 12.11 -10.42
N VAL A 47 -6.40 11.55 -9.32
CA VAL A 47 -5.82 10.37 -8.66
C VAL A 47 -6.77 9.21 -8.85
N ARG A 48 -6.36 8.23 -9.66
CA ARG A 48 -7.07 6.96 -9.79
C ARG A 48 -6.65 6.03 -8.68
N LEU A 49 -7.56 5.74 -7.77
CA LEU A 49 -7.33 4.81 -6.68
C LEU A 49 -7.33 3.36 -7.21
N PRO A 50 -6.42 2.49 -6.73
CA PRO A 50 -6.47 1.09 -7.10
C PRO A 50 -7.68 0.41 -6.46
N HIS A 51 -8.11 -0.71 -7.04
CA HIS A 51 -9.07 -1.56 -6.35
C HIS A 51 -8.43 -2.13 -5.08
N LEU A 52 -9.24 -2.37 -4.04
CA LEU A 52 -8.75 -2.82 -2.72
C LEU A 52 -7.89 -4.10 -2.78
N ALA A 53 -8.13 -4.97 -3.76
CA ALA A 53 -7.31 -6.17 -3.99
C ALA A 53 -5.92 -5.81 -4.53
N ASP A 54 -5.84 -4.89 -5.49
CA ASP A 54 -4.57 -4.39 -6.05
C ASP A 54 -3.79 -3.60 -4.99
N SER A 55 -4.47 -2.98 -4.01
CA SER A 55 -3.82 -2.30 -2.89
C SER A 55 -2.90 -3.22 -2.07
N LEU A 56 -3.22 -4.51 -1.90
CA LEU A 56 -2.38 -5.42 -1.11
C LEU A 56 -1.03 -5.68 -1.81
N ASP A 57 -1.07 -5.99 -3.10
CA ASP A 57 0.15 -6.23 -3.89
C ASP A 57 1.03 -4.97 -3.93
N HIS A 58 0.42 -3.79 -4.03
CA HIS A 58 1.14 -2.52 -3.94
C HIS A 58 1.80 -2.29 -2.58
N ILE A 59 1.11 -2.62 -1.48
CA ILE A 59 1.69 -2.52 -0.13
C ILE A 59 2.86 -3.47 0.03
N LEU A 60 2.76 -4.71 -0.47
CA LEU A 60 3.84 -5.70 -0.41
C LEU A 60 5.06 -5.22 -1.22
N ALA A 61 4.85 -4.70 -2.44
CA ALA A 61 5.92 -4.17 -3.28
C ALA A 61 6.59 -2.92 -2.68
N ASP A 62 5.84 -2.04 -2.00
CA ASP A 62 6.40 -0.92 -1.23
C ASP A 62 7.28 -1.42 -0.07
N LEU A 63 6.84 -2.45 0.65
CA LEU A 63 7.63 -3.05 1.73
C LEU A 63 8.93 -3.68 1.20
N GLU A 64 8.90 -4.40 0.08
CA GLU A 64 10.12 -4.94 -0.56
C GLU A 64 11.11 -3.83 -0.91
N ARG A 65 10.64 -2.75 -1.53
CA ARG A 65 11.49 -1.60 -1.87
C ARG A 65 12.13 -0.97 -0.63
N ARG A 66 11.39 -0.85 0.47
CA ARG A 66 11.89 -0.29 1.74
C ARG A 66 12.93 -1.19 2.41
N HIS A 67 12.74 -2.50 2.37
CA HIS A 67 13.69 -3.46 2.94
C HIS A 67 14.88 -3.76 2.03
N GLY A 68 14.79 -3.42 0.74
CA GLY A 68 15.85 -3.61 -0.25
C GLY A 68 16.12 -5.08 -0.62
N LYS A 69 15.24 -5.99 -0.24
CA LYS A 69 15.31 -7.45 -0.48
C LYS A 69 13.91 -8.05 -0.50
N ALA A 70 13.78 -9.28 -0.99
CA ALA A 70 12.49 -9.96 -1.05
C ALA A 70 11.93 -10.19 0.38
N LEU A 71 10.61 -10.09 0.55
CA LEU A 71 9.99 -10.30 1.88
C LEU A 71 10.24 -11.72 2.42
N SER A 72 10.43 -12.69 1.54
CA SER A 72 10.76 -14.07 1.89
C SER A 72 12.15 -14.23 2.52
N GLU A 73 13.08 -13.31 2.24
CA GLU A 73 14.46 -13.29 2.75
C GLU A 73 14.61 -12.50 4.06
N LEU A 74 13.52 -11.93 4.56
CA LEU A 74 13.49 -11.22 5.83
C LEU A 74 13.73 -12.17 7.00
N GLU A 75 14.43 -11.68 8.03
CA GLU A 75 14.54 -12.40 9.28
C GLU A 75 13.17 -12.49 9.98
N ARG A 76 13.03 -13.44 10.90
CA ARG A 76 11.76 -13.68 11.61
C ARG A 76 11.17 -12.41 12.24
N LYS A 77 12.00 -11.57 12.86
CA LYS A 77 11.57 -10.33 13.53
C LYS A 77 11.10 -9.27 12.51
N GLU A 78 11.76 -9.20 11.36
CA GLU A 78 11.35 -8.33 10.25
C GLU A 78 10.01 -8.80 9.66
N LYS A 79 9.83 -10.11 9.43
CA LYS A 79 8.55 -10.69 8.97
C LYS A 79 7.39 -10.41 9.93
N GLN A 80 7.63 -10.48 11.24
CA GLN A 80 6.63 -10.09 12.25
C GLN A 80 6.25 -8.62 12.13
N THR A 81 7.24 -7.73 11.98
CA THR A 81 7.01 -6.29 11.79
C THR A 81 6.21 -6.00 10.52
N VAL A 82 6.49 -6.72 9.43
CA VAL A 82 5.73 -6.62 8.18
C VAL A 82 4.28 -7.06 8.37
N VAL A 83 4.02 -8.18 9.06
CA VAL A 83 2.65 -8.62 9.35
C VAL A 83 1.88 -7.57 10.14
N ARG A 84 2.51 -6.90 11.11
CA ARG A 84 1.90 -5.78 11.84
C ARG A 84 1.42 -4.66 10.93
N ILE A 85 2.31 -4.19 10.06
CA ILE A 85 2.05 -3.07 9.16
C ILE A 85 0.91 -3.45 8.21
N LEU A 86 0.90 -4.70 7.74
CA LEU A 86 -0.17 -5.23 6.90
C LEU A 86 -1.51 -5.30 7.66
N GLU A 87 -1.51 -5.72 8.93
CA GLU A 87 -2.70 -5.70 9.78
C GLU A 87 -3.26 -4.29 9.96
N GLU A 88 -2.41 -3.32 10.30
CA GLU A 88 -2.78 -1.90 10.46
C GLU A 88 -3.34 -1.29 9.16
N ARG A 89 -2.89 -1.78 8.01
CA ARG A 89 -3.39 -1.38 6.69
C ARG A 89 -4.60 -2.19 6.21
N GLY A 90 -5.14 -3.08 7.04
CA GLY A 90 -6.35 -3.87 6.72
C GLY A 90 -6.12 -4.98 5.69
N ALA A 91 -4.87 -5.39 5.44
CA ALA A 91 -4.52 -6.41 4.45
C ALA A 91 -5.28 -7.73 4.63
N PHE A 92 -5.60 -8.09 5.88
CA PHE A 92 -6.26 -9.35 6.22
C PHE A 92 -7.79 -9.31 6.10
N SER A 93 -8.37 -8.13 5.85
CA SER A 93 -9.79 -8.00 5.49
C SER A 93 -10.06 -8.26 4.00
N VAL A 94 -9.01 -8.27 3.17
CA VAL A 94 -9.09 -8.57 1.74
C VAL A 94 -9.28 -10.07 1.51
N ARG A 95 -10.10 -10.44 0.52
CA ARG A 95 -10.27 -11.83 0.10
C ARG A 95 -8.90 -12.42 -0.28
N HIS A 96 -8.56 -13.58 0.26
CA HIS A 96 -7.23 -14.22 0.10
C HIS A 96 -6.04 -13.42 0.68
N GLY A 97 -6.27 -12.39 1.53
CA GLY A 97 -5.18 -11.58 2.09
C GLY A 97 -4.15 -12.41 2.87
N VAL A 98 -4.60 -13.32 3.74
CA VAL A 98 -3.70 -14.21 4.51
C VAL A 98 -2.86 -15.10 3.60
N GLU A 99 -3.45 -15.62 2.52
CA GLU A 99 -2.78 -16.49 1.55
C GLU A 99 -1.71 -15.73 0.76
N THR A 100 -2.05 -14.54 0.29
CA THR A 100 -1.15 -13.64 -0.45
C THR A 100 0.05 -13.24 0.40
N VAL A 101 -0.20 -12.81 1.65
CA VAL A 101 0.86 -12.42 2.59
C VAL A 101 1.75 -13.60 2.98
N ALA A 102 1.15 -14.78 3.21
CA ALA A 102 1.91 -16.00 3.51
C ALA A 102 2.85 -16.37 2.35
N SER A 103 2.36 -16.30 1.11
CA SER A 103 3.14 -16.52 -0.10
C SER A 103 4.31 -15.53 -0.20
N ALA A 104 4.04 -14.23 -0.10
CA ALA A 104 5.06 -13.18 -0.20
C ALA A 104 6.15 -13.30 0.86
N LEU A 105 5.79 -13.63 2.11
CA LEU A 105 6.74 -13.83 3.20
C LEU A 105 7.44 -15.20 3.17
N GLY A 106 7.08 -16.09 2.25
CA GLY A 106 7.62 -17.46 2.20
C GLY A 106 7.35 -18.24 3.47
N VAL A 107 6.15 -18.12 4.04
CA VAL A 107 5.74 -18.81 5.28
C VAL A 107 4.37 -19.47 5.10
N SER A 108 3.99 -20.32 6.06
CA SER A 108 2.64 -20.90 6.05
C SER A 108 1.58 -19.90 6.51
N ARG A 109 0.32 -20.08 6.09
CA ARG A 109 -0.83 -19.35 6.65
C ARG A 109 -0.90 -19.46 8.18
N PHE A 110 -0.59 -20.64 8.72
CA PHE A 110 -0.50 -20.86 10.16
C PHE A 110 0.53 -19.95 10.83
N THR A 111 1.68 -19.73 10.18
CA THR A 111 2.72 -18.81 10.68
C THR A 111 2.23 -17.36 10.70
N VAL A 112 1.46 -16.93 9.70
CA VAL A 112 0.86 -15.59 9.67
C VAL A 112 -0.11 -15.41 10.85
N TYR A 113 -1.02 -16.36 11.07
CA TYR A 113 -1.91 -16.33 12.25
C TYR A 113 -1.15 -16.32 13.58
N ASN A 114 -0.02 -17.03 13.67
CA ASN A 114 0.83 -17.00 14.86
C ASN A 114 1.41 -15.61 15.12
N TYR A 115 1.81 -14.89 14.06
CA TYR A 115 2.29 -13.52 14.19
C TYR A 115 1.18 -12.60 14.68
N LEU A 116 0.00 -12.62 14.03
CA LEU A 116 -1.17 -11.82 14.44
C LEU A 116 -1.56 -12.04 15.91
N ASN A 117 -1.60 -13.29 16.36
CA ASN A 117 -1.96 -13.61 17.75
C ASN A 117 -0.93 -13.10 18.77
N ARG A 118 0.36 -13.09 18.41
CA ARG A 118 1.41 -12.53 19.27
C ARG A 118 1.29 -11.01 19.41
N GLU A 119 0.80 -10.34 18.39
CA GLU A 119 0.62 -8.88 18.40
C GLU A 119 -0.59 -8.45 19.21
N ASN A 120 -1.71 -9.14 19.07
CA ASN A 120 -2.90 -8.87 19.87
C ASN A 120 -2.63 -9.10 21.37
N ALA A 121 -1.90 -10.17 21.72
CA ALA A 121 -1.47 -10.41 23.10
C ALA A 121 -0.53 -9.32 23.68
N ALA A 122 0.20 -8.59 22.83
CA ALA A 122 1.05 -7.49 23.25
C ALA A 122 0.28 -6.14 23.36
N LYS A 123 -0.79 -5.97 22.58
CA LYS A 123 -1.67 -4.78 22.62
C LYS A 123 -2.66 -4.83 23.80
N ASP A 124 -3.16 -6.01 24.17
CA ASP A 124 -4.14 -6.20 25.26
C ASP A 124 -3.52 -6.20 26.67
N GLY A 125 -2.17 -6.19 26.76
CA GLY A 125 -1.43 -6.25 28.03
C GLY A 125 -0.75 -4.93 28.44
N GLY A 126 -1.01 -3.82 27.75
CA GLY A 126 -0.47 -2.48 28.04
C GLY A 126 -1.56 -1.45 28.26
#